data_AF-A0A259DUT3-F1
#
_entry.id   AF-A0A259DUT3-F1
#
_cell.length_a   1.000
_cell.length_b   1.000
_cell.length_c   1.000
_cell.angle_alpha   90.00
_cell.angle_beta   90.00
_cell.angle_gamma   90.00
#
_symmetry.space_group_name_H-M   'P 1'
#
loop_
_entity.id
_entity.type
_entity.pdbx_description
1 polymer ?
#
loop_
_entity_poly.entity_id
_entity_poly.type
_entity_poly.pdbx_seq_one_letter_code
_entity_poly.pdbx_strand_id
1 'polypeptide(L)' 'MTANGLVRTAQVTLPVVELGPFRNEGFRAYVNEGEMDGSLLGMDYLGQFRMEFAGDMLILRQ' A
#
# COMPACT_ATOMS: atom_id res chain seq x y z
N MET A 1 12.32 -10.16 -6.59
CA MET A 1 11.92 -10.24 -8.02
C MET A 1 10.42 -9.95 -8.03
N THR A 2 10.00 -8.81 -8.56
CA THR A 2 8.55 -8.53 -8.70
C THR A 2 8.06 -9.19 -9.99
N ALA A 3 6.75 -9.33 -10.16
CA ALA A 3 6.15 -9.96 -11.34
C ALA A 3 6.51 -9.28 -12.68
N ASN A 4 7.10 -8.07 -12.63
CA ASN A 4 7.44 -7.24 -13.79
C ASN A 4 8.95 -7.17 -14.09
N GLY A 5 9.77 -8.03 -13.45
CA GLY A 5 11.24 -8.03 -13.62
C GLY A 5 12.00 -7.28 -12.51
N LEU A 6 13.27 -6.94 -12.76
CA LEU A 6 14.14 -6.19 -11.82
C LEU A 6 13.94 -4.68 -12.01
N VAL A 7 12.91 -4.13 -11.37
CA VAL A 7 12.72 -2.68 -11.26
C VAL A 7 13.59 -2.10 -10.14
N ARG A 8 14.27 -0.98 -10.41
CA ARG A 8 14.97 -0.22 -9.37
C ARG A 8 13.94 0.44 -8.46
N THR A 9 14.16 0.35 -7.15
CA THR A 9 13.29 0.95 -6.15
C THR A 9 14.11 1.81 -5.19
N ALA A 10 13.60 2.98 -4.84
CA ALA A 10 14.10 3.81 -3.76
C ALA A 10 13.15 3.72 -2.55
N GLN A 11 13.68 3.42 -1.37
CA GLN A 11 12.90 3.44 -0.14
C GLN A 11 12.68 4.88 0.31
N VAL A 12 11.45 5.20 0.68
CA VAL A 12 11.07 6.49 1.27
C VAL A 12 10.26 6.26 2.55
N THR A 13 10.25 7.26 3.42
CA THR A 13 9.39 7.30 4.61
C THR A 13 8.39 8.42 4.44
N LEU A 14 7.12 8.06 4.36
CA LEU A 14 6.02 9.02 4.38
C LEU A 14 5.76 9.41 5.84
N PRO A 15 5.80 10.72 6.20
CA PRO A 15 5.61 11.14 7.58
C PRO A 15 4.26 10.70 8.14
N VAL A 16 3.21 10.78 7.34
CA VAL A 16 1.83 10.45 7.69
C VAL A 16 1.14 9.80 6.49
N VAL A 17 0.40 8.73 6.74
CA VAL A 17 -0.56 8.11 5.82
C VAL A 17 -1.89 7.93 6.55
N GLU A 18 -2.98 8.32 5.92
CA GLU A 18 -4.33 8.20 6.49
C GLU A 18 -5.24 7.43 5.54
N LEU A 19 -5.85 6.35 6.06
CA LEU A 19 -6.84 5.54 5.37
C LEU A 19 -8.14 5.60 6.18
N GLY A 20 -9.02 6.54 5.83
CA GLY A 20 -10.21 6.82 6.63
C GLY A 20 -9.84 7.17 8.08
N PRO A 21 -10.30 6.43 9.10
CA PRO A 21 -9.95 6.68 10.50
C PRO A 21 -8.55 6.17 10.90
N PHE A 22 -7.87 5.42 10.03
CA PHE A 22 -6.59 4.80 10.36
C PHE A 22 -5.45 5.75 10.00
N ARG A 23 -4.64 6.12 11.00
CA ARG A 23 -3.49 7.01 10.85
C ARG A 23 -2.20 6.27 11.15
N ASN A 24 -1.23 6.37 10.25
CA ASN A 24 0.09 5.77 10.38
C ASN A 24 1.17 6.83 10.25
N GLU A 25 2.14 6.80 11.16
CA GLU A 25 3.29 7.70 11.14
C GLU A 25 4.56 6.94 10.77
N GLY A 26 5.48 7.59 10.05
CA GLY A 26 6.73 6.95 9.61
C GLY A 26 6.50 5.76 8.66
N PHE A 27 5.50 5.85 7.79
CA PHE A 27 5.10 4.77 6.88
C PHE A 27 6.16 4.52 5.81
N ARG A 28 6.64 3.28 5.70
CA ARG A 28 7.65 2.90 4.70
C ARG A 28 7.00 2.61 3.36
N ALA A 29 7.49 3.27 2.31
CA ALA A 29 7.05 3.06 0.93
C ALA A 29 8.24 2.93 -0.02
N TYR A 30 7.97 2.51 -1.24
CA TYR A 30 8.97 2.34 -2.29
C TYR A 30 8.53 3.09 -3.54
N VAL A 31 9.40 3.94 -4.07
CA VAL A 31 9.26 4.56 -5.38
C VAL A 31 10.00 3.69 -6.38
N ASN A 32 9.34 3.24 -7.44
CA ASN A 32 9.98 2.44 -8.49
C ASN A 32 10.10 3.22 -9.80
N GLU A 33 11.03 2.80 -10.65
CA GLU A 33 11.30 3.43 -11.97
C GLU A 33 10.35 2.95 -13.07
N GLY A 34 9.44 2.01 -12.79
CA GLY A 34 8.49 1.51 -13.78
C GLY A 34 7.35 2.51 -14.04
N GLU A 35 6.79 2.48 -15.25
CA GLU A 35 5.54 3.18 -15.52
C GLU A 35 4.41 2.56 -14.68
N MET A 36 3.66 3.41 -13.98
CA MET A 36 2.50 3.02 -13.18
C MET A 36 1.38 4.01 -13.39
N ASP A 37 0.17 3.50 -13.63
CA ASP A 37 -1.04 4.34 -13.70
C ASP A 37 -1.43 4.92 -12.34
N GLY A 38 -0.93 4.34 -11.25
CA GLY A 38 -1.17 4.83 -9.89
C GLY A 38 -0.36 4.08 -8.83
N SER A 39 -0.42 4.60 -7.60
CA SER A 39 0.23 3.97 -6.44
C SER A 39 -0.49 2.67 -6.04
N LEU A 40 0.28 1.67 -5.64
CA LEU A 40 -0.25 0.41 -5.12
C LEU A 40 -0.14 0.37 -3.60
N LEU A 41 -1.22 -0.02 -2.93
CA LEU A 41 -1.22 -0.30 -1.50
C LEU A 41 -1.00 -1.79 -1.26
N GLY A 42 0.12 -2.14 -0.64
CA GLY A 42 0.56 -3.52 -0.48
C GLY A 42 -0.20 -4.32 0.59
N MET A 43 -0.18 -5.64 0.45
CA MET A 43 -0.81 -6.56 1.40
C MET A 43 -0.15 -6.56 2.79
N ASP A 44 1.12 -6.16 2.90
CA ASP A 44 1.79 -6.01 4.21
C ASP A 44 1.10 -4.97 5.10
N TYR A 45 0.47 -3.97 4.48
CA TYR A 45 -0.33 -2.98 5.18
C TYR A 45 -1.79 -3.43 5.30
N LEU A 46 -2.42 -3.85 4.20
CA LEU A 46 -3.84 -4.26 4.20
C LEU A 46 -4.11 -5.47 5.11
N GLY A 47 -3.15 -6.37 5.28
CA GLY A 47 -3.24 -7.54 6.15
C GLY A 47 -3.26 -7.20 7.65
N GLN A 48 -3.03 -5.94 8.02
CA GLN A 48 -3.22 -5.46 9.40
C GLN A 48 -4.70 -5.28 9.77
N PHE A 49 -5.58 -5.31 8.76
CA PHE A 49 -7.03 -5.17 8.93
C PHE A 49 -7.71 -6.50 8.69
N ARG A 50 -8.86 -6.69 9.34
CA ARG A 50 -9.87 -7.65 8.91
C ARG A 50 -10.51 -7.13 7.63
N MET A 51 -10.29 -7.85 6.54
CA MET A 51 -10.83 -7.56 5.22
C MET A 51 -12.10 -8.37 4.97
N GLU A 52 -13.15 -7.71 4.48
CA GLU A 52 -14.40 -8.33 4.03
C GLU A 52 -14.76 -7.79 2.66
N PHE A 53 -15.10 -8.69 1.74
CA PHE A 53 -15.62 -8.32 0.42
C PHE A 53 -17.15 -8.38 0.45
N ALA A 54 -17.80 -7.26 0.11
CA ALA A 54 -19.24 -7.13 0.02
C ALA A 54 -19.61 -6.62 -1.38
N GLY A 55 -19.78 -7.54 -2.33
CA GLY A 55 -19.98 -7.19 -3.74
C GLY A 55 -18.72 -6.54 -4.33
N ASP A 56 -18.84 -5.30 -4.76
CA ASP A 56 -17.78 -4.45 -5.31
C ASP A 56 -17.04 -3.63 -4.23
N MET A 57 -17.40 -3.80 -2.96
CA MET A 57 -16.78 -3.08 -1.83
C MET A 57 -15.78 -3.96 -1.08
N LEU A 58 -14.61 -3.38 -0.81
CA LEU A 58 -13.66 -3.88 0.20
C LEU A 58 -13.88 -3.11 1.50
N ILE A 59 -14.32 -3.82 2.54
CA ILE A 59 -14.54 -3.27 3.88
C ILE A 59 -13.34 -3.64 4.76
N LEU A 60 -12.74 -2.62 5.37
CA LEU A 60 -11.61 -2.76 6.29
C LEU A 60 -12.06 -2.47 7.72
N ARG A 61 -11.76 -3.39 8.64
CA ARG A 61 -12.03 -3.25 10.08
C ARG A 61 -10.76 -3.60 10.86
N GLN A 62 -10.50 -2.89 11.95
CA GLN A 62 -9.39 -3.21 12.85
C GLN A 62 -9.82 -4.20 13.94
#